data_AF-A0A6A6TJR8-F1
#
_entry.id   AF-A0A6A6TJR8-F1
#
_cell.length_a   1.000
_cell.length_b   1.000
_cell.length_c   1.000
_cell.angle_alpha   90.00
_cell.angle_beta   90.00
_cell.angle_gamma   90.00
#
_symmetry.space_group_name_H-M   'P 1'
#
loop_
_entity.id
_entity.type
_entity.pdbx_description
1 polymer ?
#
loop_
_entity_poly.entity_id
_entity_poly.type
_entity_poly.pdbx_seq_one_letter_code
_entity_poly.pdbx_strand_id
1 'polypeptide(L)'
;MATQDDVDLQYLWILPKYLELTPEAKYRASGNLHCSSDSDFDLVRLNALSDTTKIYRCGCVYVKSEDLNTEESERLRFCKENSIRSSCMPIAQFKFYKHGHRTLREHGVDIRGGLAALLRLDQQAYKEKTGFPTSALIIMDPEKASKVINLGVKLDSPVPTHPKSLEEAATMYGRIVALVGDDKTIKEVEKDISETKNEHKLWALKREKFRL
;
A
#
# COMPACT_ATOMS: atom_id res chain seq x y z
N MET A 1 15.26 26.33 -8.50
CA MET A 1 13.87 25.89 -8.69
C MET A 1 13.95 24.56 -9.41
N ALA A 2 13.40 23.49 -8.84
CA ALA A 2 13.37 22.19 -9.52
C ALA A 2 12.55 22.34 -10.80
N THR A 3 13.16 22.08 -11.95
CA THR A 3 12.45 21.99 -13.23
C THR A 3 11.51 20.79 -13.19
N GLN A 4 10.39 20.87 -13.91
CA GLN A 4 9.31 19.87 -13.91
C GLN A 4 9.81 18.43 -14.23
N ASP A 5 10.98 18.32 -14.88
CA ASP A 5 11.66 17.08 -15.25
C ASP A 5 12.32 16.32 -14.08
N ASP A 6 12.47 16.92 -12.89
CA ASP A 6 13.15 16.29 -11.73
C ASP A 6 12.18 15.67 -10.70
N VAL A 7 10.87 15.81 -10.87
CA VAL A 7 9.89 15.31 -9.90
C VAL A 7 9.37 13.94 -10.33
N ASP A 8 9.66 12.91 -9.53
CA ASP A 8 9.09 11.58 -9.72
C ASP A 8 7.56 11.66 -9.73
N LEU A 9 6.95 11.27 -10.85
CA LEU A 9 5.51 11.36 -11.09
C LEU A 9 4.67 10.63 -10.03
N GLN A 10 5.27 9.69 -9.29
CA GLN A 10 4.64 9.03 -8.15
C GLN A 10 4.33 10.00 -6.99
N TYR A 11 5.04 11.12 -6.88
CA TYR A 11 4.74 12.18 -5.91
C TYR A 11 3.47 12.96 -6.28
N LEU A 12 3.03 12.97 -7.53
CA LEU A 12 1.81 13.69 -7.91
C LEU A 12 0.53 13.04 -7.39
N TRP A 13 0.62 11.83 -6.83
CA TRP A 13 -0.50 11.15 -6.19
C TRP A 13 -0.48 11.41 -4.68
N ILE A 14 -1.46 12.18 -4.22
CA ILE A 14 -1.80 12.28 -2.80
C ILE A 14 -2.72 11.10 -2.49
N LEU A 15 -2.14 10.00 -2.04
CA LEU A 15 -2.87 8.81 -1.61
C LEU A 15 -3.46 9.02 -0.21
N PRO A 16 -4.57 8.34 0.15
CA PRO A 16 -5.03 8.28 1.54
C PRO A 16 -3.92 7.75 2.45
N LYS A 17 -3.90 8.14 3.73
CA LYS A 17 -2.86 7.68 4.68
C LYS A 17 -2.66 6.17 4.69
N TYR A 18 -3.77 5.44 4.70
CA TYR A 18 -3.80 3.98 4.75
C TYR A 18 -4.51 3.43 3.52
N LEU A 19 -4.14 2.22 3.12
CA LEU A 19 -4.75 1.51 2.01
C LEU A 19 -6.25 1.40 2.27
N GLU A 20 -7.04 1.90 1.33
CA GLU A 20 -8.49 1.84 1.37
C GLU A 20 -8.99 1.30 0.04
N LEU A 21 -9.96 0.39 0.11
CA LEU A 21 -10.65 -0.11 -1.09
C LEU A 21 -11.81 0.81 -1.46
N THR A 22 -12.13 0.85 -2.76
CA THR A 22 -13.38 1.50 -3.21
C THR A 22 -14.60 0.83 -2.56
N PRO A 23 -15.73 1.55 -2.39
CA PRO A 23 -16.95 0.98 -1.83
C PRO A 23 -17.39 -0.30 -2.56
N GLU A 24 -17.28 -0.32 -3.88
CA GLU A 24 -17.63 -1.46 -4.73
C GLU A 24 -16.71 -2.66 -4.48
N ALA A 25 -15.39 -2.44 -4.40
CA ALA A 25 -14.43 -3.50 -4.10
C ALA A 25 -14.60 -4.04 -2.68
N LYS A 26 -14.86 -3.16 -1.71
CA LYS A 26 -15.14 -3.53 -0.32
C LYS A 26 -16.42 -4.36 -0.19
N TYR A 27 -17.47 -3.98 -0.91
CA TYR A 27 -18.73 -4.74 -0.96
C TYR A 27 -18.49 -6.16 -1.50
N ARG A 28 -17.79 -6.28 -2.63
CA ARG A 28 -17.42 -7.58 -3.22
C ARG A 28 -16.54 -8.43 -2.30
N ALA A 29 -15.58 -7.82 -1.61
CA ALA A 29 -14.73 -8.51 -0.64
C ALA A 29 -15.52 -8.98 0.59
N SER A 30 -16.56 -8.26 1.00
CA SER A 30 -17.37 -8.60 2.19
C SER A 30 -18.42 -9.69 1.96
N GLY A 31 -18.92 -9.83 0.73
CA GLY A 31 -19.97 -10.81 0.40
C GLY A 31 -19.49 -12.26 0.28
N ASN A 32 -18.18 -12.51 0.24
CA ASN A 32 -17.64 -13.77 -0.26
C ASN A 32 -16.74 -14.51 0.74
N LEU A 33 -17.26 -14.86 1.93
CA LEU A 33 -16.60 -15.84 2.83
C LEU A 33 -16.55 -17.25 2.22
N HIS A 34 -17.31 -17.49 1.14
CA HIS A 34 -17.31 -18.70 0.33
C HIS A 34 -16.95 -18.38 -1.13
N CYS A 35 -15.72 -17.90 -1.37
CA CYS A 35 -15.24 -17.65 -2.73
C CYS A 35 -15.09 -18.96 -3.52
N SER A 36 -15.77 -19.08 -4.66
CA SER A 36 -15.58 -20.15 -5.65
C SER A 36 -14.73 -19.71 -6.85
N SER A 37 -14.41 -18.42 -6.96
CA SER A 37 -13.59 -17.83 -8.03
C SER A 37 -12.28 -17.24 -7.49
N ASP A 38 -11.21 -17.33 -8.27
CA ASP A 38 -9.88 -16.79 -7.90
C ASP A 38 -9.90 -15.26 -7.74
N SER A 39 -10.70 -14.54 -8.54
CA SER A 39 -10.73 -13.07 -8.54
C SER A 39 -11.38 -12.43 -7.32
N ASP A 40 -12.37 -13.09 -6.72
CA ASP A 40 -13.01 -12.55 -5.50
C ASP A 40 -12.12 -12.79 -4.26
N PHE A 41 -11.32 -13.86 -4.29
CA PHE A 41 -10.34 -14.16 -3.26
C PHE A 41 -9.23 -13.09 -3.20
N ASP A 42 -8.84 -12.57 -4.36
CA ASP A 42 -7.87 -11.49 -4.47
C ASP A 42 -8.37 -10.19 -3.81
N LEU A 43 -9.65 -9.84 -3.97
CA LEU A 43 -10.25 -8.70 -3.27
C LEU A 43 -10.34 -8.92 -1.76
N VAL A 44 -10.63 -10.15 -1.30
CA VAL A 44 -10.61 -10.50 0.13
C VAL A 44 -9.22 -10.28 0.73
N ARG A 45 -8.15 -10.66 0.02
CA ARG A 45 -6.76 -10.43 0.45
C ARG A 45 -6.44 -8.93 0.54
N LEU A 46 -6.79 -8.15 -0.48
CA LEU A 46 -6.59 -6.70 -0.45
C LEU A 46 -7.36 -6.04 0.70
N ASN A 47 -8.59 -6.49 0.96
CA ASN A 47 -9.38 -6.00 2.08
C ASN A 47 -8.73 -6.34 3.43
N ALA A 48 -8.14 -7.54 3.57
CA ALA A 48 -7.39 -7.94 4.76
C ALA A 48 -6.09 -7.13 4.96
N LEU A 49 -5.48 -6.62 3.88
CA LEU A 49 -4.36 -5.68 3.96
C LEU A 49 -4.85 -4.26 4.34
N SER A 50 -6.00 -3.82 3.84
CA SER A 50 -6.55 -2.49 4.14
C SER A 50 -6.92 -2.32 5.62
N ASP A 51 -7.28 -3.41 6.30
CA ASP A 51 -7.73 -3.39 7.68
C ASP A 51 -7.01 -4.46 8.51
N THR A 52 -5.92 -4.04 9.14
CA THR A 52 -5.07 -4.92 9.96
C THR A 52 -5.73 -5.36 11.26
N THR A 53 -6.86 -4.73 11.63
CA THR A 53 -7.60 -5.07 12.86
C THR A 53 -8.52 -6.27 12.68
N LYS A 54 -8.75 -6.70 11.43
CA LYS A 54 -9.67 -7.80 11.11
C LYS A 54 -9.02 -9.19 11.24
N ILE A 55 -9.74 -10.09 11.94
CA ILE A 55 -9.39 -11.50 12.23
C ILE A 55 -9.35 -12.40 10.97
N TYR A 56 -9.82 -11.91 9.81
CA TYR A 56 -9.97 -12.69 8.57
C TYR A 56 -8.67 -13.23 7.94
N ARG A 57 -7.49 -12.93 8.51
CA ARG A 57 -6.19 -13.44 8.05
C ARG A 57 -6.10 -14.98 8.10
N CYS A 58 -6.86 -15.64 8.98
CA CYS A 58 -6.75 -17.09 9.20
C CYS A 58 -7.45 -17.97 8.15
N GLY A 59 -8.38 -17.45 7.34
CA GLY A 59 -9.18 -18.28 6.42
C GLY A 59 -8.60 -18.46 5.01
N CYS A 60 -7.59 -17.68 4.65
CA CYS A 60 -7.17 -17.53 3.25
C CYS A 60 -6.10 -18.54 2.81
N VAL A 61 -6.26 -19.85 3.07
CA VAL A 61 -5.26 -20.85 2.67
C VAL A 61 -5.90 -22.14 2.15
N TYR A 62 -6.50 -22.10 0.97
CA TYR A 62 -6.61 -23.29 0.11
C TYR A 62 -6.51 -22.88 -1.35
N VAL A 63 -5.29 -22.56 -1.80
CA VAL A 63 -4.99 -22.55 -3.24
C VAL A 63 -4.59 -23.97 -3.61
N LYS A 64 -5.31 -24.56 -4.58
CA LYS A 64 -5.03 -25.90 -5.13
C LYS A 64 -3.54 -26.05 -5.47
N SER A 65 -2.90 -27.02 -4.83
CA SER A 65 -1.73 -27.81 -5.25
C SER A 65 -0.80 -27.20 -6.31
N GLU A 66 -0.26 -25.99 -6.10
CA GLU A 66 1.12 -25.76 -6.55
C GLU A 66 2.02 -26.74 -5.80
N ASP A 67 3.09 -27.23 -6.44
CA ASP A 67 4.04 -28.14 -5.82
C ASP A 67 4.56 -27.50 -4.51
N LEU A 68 4.10 -28.04 -3.38
CA LEU A 68 4.43 -27.53 -2.05
C LEU A 68 5.95 -27.42 -1.85
N ASN A 69 6.72 -28.27 -2.54
CA ASN A 69 8.18 -28.23 -2.50
C ASN A 69 8.74 -26.98 -3.20
N THR A 70 8.12 -26.55 -4.29
CA THR A 70 8.52 -25.32 -4.99
C THR A 70 8.21 -24.10 -4.13
N GLU A 71 7.00 -24.00 -3.58
CA GLU A 71 6.62 -22.88 -2.69
C GLU A 71 7.50 -22.83 -1.42
N GLU A 72 7.81 -23.98 -0.83
CA GLU A 72 8.71 -24.06 0.32
C GLU A 72 10.14 -23.64 -0.05
N SER A 73 10.63 -24.06 -1.21
CA SER A 73 11.96 -23.66 -1.71
C SER A 73 12.03 -22.15 -1.96
N GLU A 74 10.98 -21.55 -2.53
CA GLU A 74 10.89 -20.11 -2.71
C GLU A 74 10.83 -19.36 -1.38
N ARG A 75 10.06 -19.86 -0.42
CA ARG A 75 9.98 -19.30 0.93
C ARG A 75 11.35 -19.32 1.61
N LEU A 76 12.05 -20.45 1.58
CA LEU A 76 13.39 -20.59 2.18
C LEU A 76 14.41 -19.65 1.53
N ARG A 77 14.37 -19.53 0.20
CA ARG A 77 15.20 -18.56 -0.55
C ARG A 77 14.90 -17.12 -0.13
N PHE A 78 13.62 -16.74 -0.12
CA PHE A 78 13.20 -15.40 0.30
C PHE A 78 13.60 -15.10 1.75
N CYS A 79 13.42 -16.06 2.67
CA CYS A 79 13.89 -15.94 4.06
C CYS A 79 15.38 -15.66 4.14
N LYS A 80 16.18 -16.43 3.39
CA LYS A 80 17.64 -16.27 3.34
C LYS A 80 18.05 -14.90 2.80
N GLU A 81 17.48 -14.49 1.66
CA GLU A 81 17.79 -13.22 0.99
C GLU A 81 17.43 -12.00 1.85
N ASN A 82 16.37 -12.09 2.66
CA ASN A 82 15.89 -10.99 3.49
C ASN A 82 16.30 -11.12 4.96
N SER A 83 17.19 -12.06 5.30
CA SER A 83 17.65 -12.30 6.67
C SER A 83 16.50 -12.56 7.68
N ILE A 84 15.43 -13.20 7.21
CA ILE A 84 14.28 -13.60 8.03
C ILE A 84 14.48 -15.06 8.46
N ARG A 85 14.35 -15.34 9.76
CA ARG A 85 14.36 -16.72 10.26
C ARG A 85 13.16 -17.47 9.67
N SER A 86 13.41 -18.61 9.03
CA SER A 86 12.35 -19.42 8.39
C SER A 86 11.29 -19.90 9.38
N SER A 87 11.63 -20.07 10.66
CA SER A 87 10.69 -20.38 11.74
C SER A 87 9.71 -19.25 12.05
N CYS A 88 10.06 -18.00 11.71
CA CYS A 88 9.24 -16.81 11.96
C CYS A 88 8.32 -16.47 10.79
N MET A 89 8.37 -17.22 9.69
CA MET A 89 7.50 -17.01 8.53
C MET A 89 6.96 -18.35 8.02
N PRO A 90 5.86 -18.85 8.60
CA PRO A 90 5.20 -20.07 8.12
C PRO A 90 4.83 -19.97 6.64
N ILE A 91 4.77 -21.11 5.94
CA ILE A 91 4.45 -21.16 4.51
C ILE A 91 3.11 -20.50 4.19
N ALA A 92 2.09 -20.69 5.03
CA ALA A 92 0.80 -20.03 4.90
C ALA A 92 0.92 -18.50 4.88
N GLN A 93 1.75 -17.94 5.77
CA GLN A 93 1.99 -16.51 5.85
C GLN A 93 2.76 -16.01 4.62
N PHE A 94 3.79 -16.73 4.17
CA PHE A 94 4.51 -16.41 2.95
C PHE A 94 3.58 -16.38 1.73
N LYS A 95 2.74 -17.41 1.55
CA LYS A 95 1.75 -17.47 0.47
C LYS A 95 0.77 -16.31 0.53
N PHE A 96 0.28 -15.96 1.72
CA PHE A 96 -0.63 -14.83 1.89
C PHE A 96 -0.03 -13.52 1.34
N TYR A 97 1.19 -13.17 1.75
CA TYR A 97 1.83 -11.94 1.28
C TYR A 97 2.28 -12.04 -0.18
N LYS A 98 2.79 -13.19 -0.63
CA LYS A 98 3.17 -13.41 -2.03
C LYS A 98 1.99 -13.18 -2.96
N HIS A 99 0.83 -13.76 -2.64
CA HIS A 99 -0.39 -13.52 -3.40
C HIS A 99 -0.88 -12.08 -3.26
N GLY A 100 -0.92 -11.51 -2.05
CA GLY A 100 -1.31 -10.10 -1.87
C GLY A 100 -0.46 -9.13 -2.70
N HIS A 101 0.86 -9.36 -2.77
CA HIS A 101 1.76 -8.61 -3.62
C HIS A 101 1.46 -8.80 -5.11
N ARG A 102 1.18 -10.03 -5.55
CA ARG A 102 0.77 -10.33 -6.94
C ARG A 102 -0.53 -9.61 -7.28
N THR A 103 -1.53 -9.71 -6.41
CA THR A 103 -2.85 -9.09 -6.56
C THR A 103 -2.74 -7.56 -6.67
N LEU A 104 -1.92 -6.91 -5.84
CA LEU A 104 -1.66 -5.47 -5.98
C LEU A 104 -1.15 -5.15 -7.39
N ARG A 105 -0.18 -5.92 -7.90
CA ARG A 105 0.42 -5.69 -9.23
C ARG A 105 -0.58 -5.91 -10.36
N GLU A 106 -1.42 -6.93 -10.26
CA GLU A 106 -2.53 -7.18 -11.20
C GLU A 106 -3.52 -6.02 -11.24
N HIS A 107 -3.72 -5.34 -10.13
CA HIS A 107 -4.52 -4.12 -10.01
C HIS A 107 -3.73 -2.82 -10.23
N GLY A 108 -2.54 -2.87 -10.81
CA GLY A 108 -1.81 -1.65 -11.19
C GLY A 108 -1.09 -0.94 -10.05
N VAL A 109 -0.85 -1.63 -8.92
CA VAL A 109 -0.12 -1.09 -7.78
C VAL A 109 1.06 -2.00 -7.43
N ASP A 110 2.24 -1.43 -7.19
CA ASP A 110 3.40 -2.16 -6.68
C ASP A 110 3.80 -1.63 -5.29
N ILE A 111 4.72 -2.31 -4.62
CA ILE A 111 5.28 -1.87 -3.34
C ILE A 111 6.76 -1.61 -3.50
N ARG A 112 7.22 -0.43 -3.11
CA ARG A 112 8.65 -0.14 -3.08
C ARG A 112 9.36 -1.02 -2.06
N GLY A 113 10.36 -1.78 -2.52
CA GLY A 113 11.02 -2.82 -1.72
C GLY A 113 10.30 -4.17 -1.75
N GLY A 114 9.27 -4.32 -2.58
CA GLY A 114 8.60 -5.57 -2.92
C GLY A 114 7.96 -6.29 -1.74
N LEU A 115 7.95 -7.62 -1.82
CA LEU A 115 7.33 -8.51 -0.84
C LEU A 115 7.88 -8.34 0.59
N ALA A 116 9.18 -8.06 0.73
CA ALA A 116 9.79 -7.86 2.04
C ALA A 116 9.30 -6.57 2.72
N ALA A 117 9.12 -5.50 1.93
CA ALA A 117 8.52 -4.27 2.42
C ALA A 117 7.05 -4.46 2.80
N LEU A 118 6.27 -5.19 1.98
CA LEU A 118 4.88 -5.53 2.28
C LEU A 118 4.76 -6.23 3.65
N LEU A 119 5.54 -7.29 3.87
CA LEU A 119 5.56 -8.04 5.13
C LEU A 119 5.87 -7.14 6.32
N ARG A 120 6.94 -6.34 6.23
CA ARG A 120 7.40 -5.48 7.32
C ARG A 120 6.38 -4.40 7.67
N LEU A 121 5.82 -3.75 6.65
CA LEU A 121 4.84 -2.67 6.84
C LEU A 121 3.53 -3.19 7.41
N ASP A 122 3.07 -4.35 6.96
CA ASP A 122 1.86 -4.97 7.49
C ASP A 122 2.05 -5.42 8.96
N GLN A 123 3.19 -6.02 9.29
CA GLN A 123 3.50 -6.37 10.69
C GLN A 123 3.59 -5.14 11.60
N GLN A 124 4.16 -4.05 11.10
CA GLN A 124 4.21 -2.78 11.81
C GLN A 124 2.81 -2.22 12.03
N ALA A 125 2.00 -2.15 10.97
CA ALA A 125 0.62 -1.67 11.04
C ALA A 125 -0.23 -2.51 12.00
N TYR A 126 -0.07 -3.83 11.99
CA TYR A 126 -0.72 -4.73 12.96
C TYR A 126 -0.30 -4.43 14.41
N LYS A 127 0.99 -4.25 14.67
CA LYS A 127 1.52 -3.92 16.01
C LYS A 127 1.01 -2.57 16.50
N GLU A 128 0.91 -1.59 15.61
CA GLU A 128 0.46 -0.23 15.90
C GLU A 128 -1.07 -0.08 15.89
N LYS A 129 -1.80 -1.13 15.47
CA LYS A 129 -3.26 -1.12 15.24
C LYS A 129 -3.69 0.00 14.26
N THR A 130 -2.90 0.18 13.20
CA THR A 130 -3.13 1.16 12.13
C THR A 130 -3.41 0.45 10.80
N GLY A 131 -3.87 1.18 9.79
CA GLY A 131 -4.03 0.62 8.44
C GLY A 131 -2.69 0.45 7.72
N PHE A 132 -2.68 -0.30 6.61
CA PHE A 132 -1.46 -0.46 5.81
C PHE A 132 -1.06 0.87 5.16
N PRO A 133 0.16 1.40 5.37
CA PRO A 133 0.53 2.74 4.89
C PRO A 133 0.68 2.80 3.36
N THR A 134 0.05 3.78 2.71
CA THR A 134 0.14 3.95 1.25
C THR A 134 1.44 4.59 0.78
N SER A 135 2.22 5.17 1.69
CA SER A 135 3.49 5.82 1.38
C SER A 135 4.49 4.90 0.69
N ALA A 136 4.33 3.57 0.81
CA ALA A 136 5.14 2.56 0.13
C ALA A 136 4.62 2.12 -1.25
N LEU A 137 3.40 2.51 -1.63
CA LEU A 137 2.74 2.07 -2.87
C LEU A 137 3.25 2.83 -4.10
N ILE A 138 3.44 2.14 -5.21
CA ILE A 138 3.79 2.70 -6.51
C ILE A 138 2.59 2.47 -7.42
N ILE A 139 2.04 3.52 -8.01
CA ILE A 139 0.93 3.42 -8.96
C ILE A 139 1.53 3.15 -10.34
N MET A 140 1.38 1.92 -10.82
CA MET A 140 1.84 1.48 -12.16
C MET A 140 0.78 1.76 -13.24
N ASP A 141 -0.49 1.52 -12.92
CA ASP A 141 -1.64 1.67 -13.82
C ASP A 141 -2.80 2.30 -13.03
N PRO A 142 -2.94 3.63 -13.07
CA PRO A 142 -3.95 4.35 -12.31
C PRO A 142 -5.39 3.93 -12.65
N GLU A 143 -5.66 3.61 -13.92
CA GLU A 143 -7.00 3.24 -14.39
C GLU A 143 -7.43 1.87 -13.86
N LYS A 144 -6.49 0.93 -13.73
CA LYS A 144 -6.76 -0.35 -13.07
C LYS A 144 -6.86 -0.18 -11.55
N ALA A 145 -5.95 0.59 -10.97
CA ALA A 145 -5.87 0.75 -9.53
C ALA A 145 -7.12 1.46 -8.98
N SER A 146 -7.62 2.50 -9.66
CA SER A 146 -8.80 3.26 -9.22
C SER A 146 -10.10 2.45 -9.20
N LYS A 147 -10.15 1.28 -9.86
CA LYS A 147 -11.32 0.39 -9.82
C LYS A 147 -11.44 -0.35 -8.49
N VAL A 148 -10.34 -0.48 -7.75
CA VAL A 148 -10.26 -1.34 -6.56
C VAL A 148 -9.75 -0.59 -5.33
N ILE A 149 -8.82 0.34 -5.53
CA ILE A 149 -8.14 1.08 -4.47
C ILE A 149 -8.51 2.56 -4.57
N ASN A 150 -8.77 3.19 -3.44
CA ASN A 150 -8.93 4.63 -3.35
C ASN A 150 -7.56 5.31 -3.55
N LEU A 151 -7.36 5.92 -4.72
CA LEU A 151 -6.12 6.61 -5.08
C LEU A 151 -6.05 8.07 -4.60
N GLY A 152 -7.06 8.56 -3.89
CA GLY A 152 -7.10 9.95 -3.41
C GLY A 152 -7.13 10.94 -4.58
N VAL A 153 -6.17 11.87 -4.61
CA VAL A 153 -6.11 12.96 -5.60
C VAL A 153 -4.83 12.88 -6.42
N LYS A 154 -4.97 12.99 -7.74
CA LYS A 154 -3.85 13.24 -8.66
C LYS A 154 -3.70 14.73 -8.87
N LEU A 155 -2.49 15.25 -8.67
CA LEU A 155 -2.11 16.61 -9.03
C LEU A 155 -1.71 16.65 -10.52
N ASP A 156 -2.14 17.70 -11.22
CA ASP A 156 -1.78 17.91 -12.63
C ASP A 156 -0.31 18.35 -12.79
N SER A 157 0.26 18.94 -11.73
CA SER A 157 1.61 19.49 -11.72
C SER A 157 2.22 19.40 -10.32
N PRO A 158 3.55 19.23 -10.20
CA PRO A 158 4.23 19.36 -8.91
C PRO A 158 4.24 20.80 -8.39
N VAL A 159 4.00 21.78 -9.27
CA VAL A 159 3.81 23.17 -8.91
C VAL A 159 2.31 23.40 -8.66
N PRO A 160 1.91 23.91 -7.49
CA PRO A 160 0.50 24.17 -7.20
C PRO A 160 -0.09 25.11 -8.25
N THR A 161 -1.07 24.61 -9.00
CA THR A 161 -1.95 25.48 -9.79
C THR A 161 -2.87 26.20 -8.82
N HIS A 162 -2.81 27.53 -8.82
CA HIS A 162 -3.72 28.31 -7.99
C HIS A 162 -5.16 28.14 -8.50
N PRO A 163 -6.12 27.80 -7.62
CA PRO A 163 -7.53 27.73 -7.99
C PRO A 163 -7.98 29.06 -8.60
N LYS A 164 -8.80 29.00 -9.64
CA LYS A 164 -9.32 30.20 -10.33
C LYS A 164 -10.47 30.86 -9.56
N SER A 165 -11.06 30.14 -8.60
CA SER A 165 -12.17 30.61 -7.78
C SER A 165 -12.10 30.08 -6.34
N LEU A 166 -12.85 30.73 -5.44
CA LEU A 166 -12.99 30.28 -4.04
C LEU A 166 -13.68 28.91 -3.94
N GLU A 167 -14.63 28.62 -4.82
CA GLU A 167 -15.34 27.33 -4.85
C GLU A 167 -14.40 26.19 -5.27
N GLU A 168 -13.57 26.42 -6.29
CA GLU A 168 -12.53 25.49 -6.71
C GLU A 168 -11.50 25.27 -5.60
N ALA A 169 -11.08 26.35 -4.92
CA ALA A 169 -10.17 26.26 -3.78
C ALA A 169 -10.76 25.43 -2.63
N ALA A 170 -12.00 25.72 -2.23
CA ALA A 170 -12.67 25.00 -1.16
C ALA A 170 -12.81 23.50 -1.48
N THR A 171 -13.18 23.18 -2.73
CA THR A 171 -13.33 21.79 -3.18
C THR A 171 -11.99 21.05 -3.24
N MET A 172 -10.95 21.66 -3.82
CA MET A 172 -9.63 21.06 -3.94
C MET A 172 -8.98 20.86 -2.57
N TYR A 173 -8.93 21.91 -1.74
CA TYR A 173 -8.31 21.82 -0.41
C TYR A 173 -9.10 20.94 0.54
N GLY A 174 -10.44 20.94 0.47
CA GLY A 174 -11.25 20.03 1.27
C GLY A 174 -10.95 18.56 0.98
N ARG A 175 -10.74 18.20 -0.30
CA ARG A 175 -10.32 16.85 -0.70
C ARG A 175 -8.93 16.49 -0.21
N ILE A 176 -7.98 17.42 -0.29
CA ILE A 176 -6.60 17.18 0.18
C ILE A 176 -6.58 17.00 1.70
N VAL A 177 -7.23 17.89 2.45
CA VAL A 177 -7.29 17.84 3.92
C VAL A 177 -7.86 16.49 4.40
N ALA A 178 -8.82 15.90 3.69
CA ALA A 178 -9.35 14.57 4.04
C ALA A 178 -8.33 13.41 3.86
N LEU A 179 -7.25 13.61 3.10
CA LEU A 179 -6.21 12.61 2.82
C LEU A 179 -4.95 12.78 3.70
N VAL A 180 -4.74 13.99 4.20
CA VAL A 180 -3.64 14.33 5.12
C VAL A 180 -4.08 13.98 6.54
N GLY A 181 -3.22 13.30 7.30
CA GLY A 181 -3.48 12.99 8.71
C GLY A 181 -2.83 14.02 9.63
N ASP A 182 -3.38 14.21 10.83
CA ASP A 182 -2.89 15.21 11.80
C ASP A 182 -1.83 14.66 12.78
N ASP A 183 -1.29 13.47 12.53
CA ASP A 183 -0.46 12.75 13.49
C ASP A 183 1.02 13.12 13.47
N LYS A 184 1.49 13.77 12.41
CA LYS A 184 2.88 14.23 12.29
C LYS A 184 2.96 15.61 11.66
N THR A 185 3.84 16.42 12.20
CA THR A 185 4.22 17.72 11.64
C THR A 185 5.33 17.57 10.61
N ILE A 186 5.43 18.52 9.67
CA ILE A 186 6.53 18.58 8.69
C ILE A 186 7.89 18.54 9.40
N LYS A 187 8.03 19.22 10.55
CA LYS A 187 9.28 19.25 11.32
C LYS A 187 9.69 17.87 11.84
N GLU A 188 8.74 17.07 12.30
CA GLU A 188 9.00 15.70 12.76
C GLU A 188 9.43 14.80 11.60
N VAL A 189 8.79 14.94 10.44
CA VAL A 189 9.17 14.18 9.24
C VAL A 189 10.55 14.58 8.72
N GLU A 190 10.88 15.87 8.73
CA GLU A 190 12.23 16.35 8.35
C GLU A 190 13.32 15.84 9.28
N LYS A 191 13.04 15.77 10.58
CA LYS A 191 13.92 15.14 11.56
C LYS A 191 14.13 13.65 11.23
N ASP A 192 13.05 12.89 11.04
CA ASP A 192 13.11 11.47 10.66
C ASP A 192 13.90 11.23 9.36
N ILE A 193 13.78 12.14 8.38
CA ILE A 193 14.54 12.12 7.12
C ILE A 193 16.03 12.29 7.36
N SER A 194 16.43 13.23 8.22
CA SER A 194 17.84 13.50 8.50
C SER A 194 18.55 12.37 9.27
N GLU A 195 17.79 11.60 10.06
CA GLU A 195 18.32 10.54 10.91
C GLU A 195 18.35 9.16 10.23
N THR A 196 17.59 8.97 9.15
CA THR A 196 17.49 7.65 8.51
C THR A 196 18.62 7.37 7.52
N LYS A 197 19.19 6.17 7.60
CA LYS A 197 20.16 5.63 6.62
C LYS A 197 19.54 4.63 5.64
N ASN A 198 18.26 4.29 5.82
CA ASN A 198 17.59 3.28 5.00
C ASN A 198 16.90 3.98 3.82
N GLU A 199 17.31 3.68 2.59
CA GLU A 199 16.79 4.33 1.38
C GLU A 199 15.28 4.12 1.17
N HIS A 200 14.75 2.94 1.53
CA HIS A 200 13.31 2.68 1.43
C HIS A 200 12.53 3.53 2.43
N LYS A 201 13.03 3.66 3.66
CA LYS A 201 12.44 4.53 4.69
C LYS A 201 12.54 5.99 4.29
N LEU A 202 13.68 6.42 3.76
CA LEU A 202 13.89 7.77 3.25
C LEU A 202 12.88 8.12 2.16
N TRP A 203 12.65 7.22 1.20
CA TRP A 203 11.67 7.43 0.13
C TRP A 203 10.24 7.57 0.67
N ALA A 204 9.84 6.67 1.57
CA ALA A 204 8.52 6.73 2.21
C ALA A 204 8.33 8.02 3.02
N LEU A 205 9.35 8.46 3.75
CA LEU A 205 9.31 9.72 4.51
C LEU A 205 9.26 10.95 3.60
N LYS A 206 9.93 10.94 2.44
CA LYS A 206 9.80 12.01 1.45
C LYS A 206 8.38 12.10 0.90
N ARG A 207 7.69 10.97 0.69
CA ARG A 207 6.27 10.95 0.30
C ARG A 207 5.36 11.42 1.41
N GLU A 208 5.65 11.03 2.63
CA GLU A 208 4.95 11.52 3.81
C GLU A 208 5.06 13.05 3.93
N LYS A 209 6.28 13.59 3.75
CA LYS A 209 6.52 15.03 3.72
C LYS A 209 5.76 15.73 2.59
N PHE A 210 5.66 15.12 1.41
CA PHE A 210 4.92 15.70 0.29
C PHE A 210 3.41 15.75 0.56
N ARG A 211 2.89 14.78 1.33
CA ARG A 211 1.49 14.71 1.69
C ARG A 211 1.09 15.76 2.73
N LEU A 212 1.98 16.10 3.67
CA LEU A 212 1.79 17.11 4.72
C LEU A 212 1.98 18.54 4.18
#